data_AF-A0AAJ5SMH3-F1
#
_entry.id   AF-A0AAJ5SMH3-F1
#
_cell.length_a   1.000
_cell.length_b   1.000
_cell.length_c   1.000
_cell.angle_alpha   90.00
_cell.angle_beta   90.00
_cell.angle_gamma   90.00
#
_symmetry.space_group_name_H-M   'P 1'
#
loop_
_entity.id
_entity.type
_entity.pdbx_description
1 polymer ?
#
loop_
_entity_poly.entity_id
_entity_poly.type
_entity_poly.pdbx_seq_one_letter_code
_entity_poly.pdbx_strand_id
1 'polypeptide(L)'
;MSDWSLDQARKTYSIPHWADGYFDVNAAGHVVVTPTADGPAVSLPEVVDAARAAGAKLPLLVRFPDILGQRLGKLQAAFAQAQSEWDYAGGYTAVYPIKVNQHRGVAGTLASHHGDGFGLEAGSKPELMAVLALSRPGGLIVCNGYKDREYIRLALIGRKLGLQTFIVIEKPSELNLVLEEARALDVKPGLGVRMRLASLGAGKWQNSGGDKAKFGLSPRQVLDLWKTLRDTEYADSLNLLHFHMGSQISNVRDIANGMREATRYFVELSRLGAKISHVDVGGGLGIDYEGTRSRSYCSINYGLHSYASNIVQPLASACEEHGLAPPRIVTECGRAMTAHHAVLIANVSEVEQAPEGRVPDAHADEPAAIRHLREIHDELDVRPAVELFQEAQHFHAEGLSAYALGQIDLTHRARIDDLFYAIAHGVRARLSFDEKSHRPVLDELNERLVDKYFVNFSVFESIPDVWAIDQVFPIVPIERLNEAPQRRGIIADMTCDSDGMVKTYVENESLDSSLPLHSLNAGESYRIGFFLVGAYQEILGDIHNLFGDTDAVEVAVDGDGYRIAQQRRGDTTDVMVDYVGYHLDTLRATYAERIAAAQLPPERAQELSAALEAGLTGYTYLSDEPLG
;
A
#
# COMPACT_ATOMS: atom_id res chain seq x y z
N MET A 1 -0.97 34.80 10.54
CA MET A 1 -0.81 33.33 10.63
C MET A 1 -1.52 32.91 11.91
N SER A 2 -2.47 31.99 11.84
CA SER A 2 -3.10 31.44 13.04
C SER A 2 -2.05 30.65 13.83
N ASP A 3 -2.10 30.71 15.16
CA ASP A 3 -1.27 29.86 16.02
C ASP A 3 -1.50 28.38 15.66
N TRP A 4 -0.43 27.59 15.59
CA TRP A 4 -0.51 26.16 15.28
C TRP A 4 -1.38 25.44 16.30
N SER A 5 -2.20 24.51 15.82
CA SER A 5 -3.12 23.74 16.65
C SER A 5 -3.19 22.29 16.18
N LEU A 6 -3.70 21.41 17.03
CA LEU A 6 -3.92 20.00 16.66
C LEU A 6 -4.91 19.85 15.49
N ASP A 7 -5.88 20.77 15.37
CA ASP A 7 -6.80 20.77 14.21
C ASP A 7 -6.08 21.17 12.93
N GLN A 8 -5.11 22.08 13.02
CA GLN A 8 -4.24 22.40 11.90
C GLN A 8 -3.35 21.20 11.54
N ALA A 9 -2.81 20.47 12.53
CA ALA A 9 -2.06 19.23 12.27
C ALA A 9 -2.91 18.16 11.57
N ARG A 10 -4.13 17.89 12.07
CA ARG A 10 -5.09 16.98 11.45
C ARG A 10 -5.37 17.34 9.99
N LYS A 11 -5.55 18.64 9.72
CA LYS A 11 -5.79 19.16 8.37
C LYS A 11 -4.56 19.00 7.48
N THR A 12 -3.38 19.39 7.99
CA THR A 12 -2.12 19.32 7.25
C THR A 12 -1.84 17.90 6.76
N TYR A 13 -2.02 16.88 7.60
CA TYR A 13 -1.79 15.48 7.20
C TYR A 13 -3.06 14.75 6.72
N SER A 14 -4.16 15.49 6.49
CA SER A 14 -5.45 14.97 6.00
C SER A 14 -6.04 13.79 6.81
N ILE A 15 -5.68 13.66 8.09
CA ILE A 15 -6.00 12.50 8.93
C ILE A 15 -7.49 12.15 8.91
N PRO A 16 -8.44 13.09 9.09
CA PRO A 16 -9.86 12.76 9.16
C PRO A 16 -10.43 12.10 7.90
N HIS A 17 -9.77 12.24 6.75
CA HIS A 17 -10.30 11.78 5.46
C HIS A 17 -9.88 10.36 5.11
N TRP A 18 -8.62 10.00 5.34
CA TRP A 18 -8.11 8.66 5.04
C TRP A 18 -8.20 7.70 6.25
N ALA A 19 -8.29 8.21 7.48
CA ALA A 19 -8.22 7.39 8.69
C ALA A 19 -9.45 6.50 8.96
N ASP A 20 -10.60 6.81 8.34
CA ASP A 20 -11.88 6.09 8.53
C ASP A 20 -12.30 5.90 10.01
N GLY A 21 -11.89 6.85 10.86
CA GLY A 21 -12.15 6.85 12.31
C GLY A 21 -11.22 5.97 13.15
N TYR A 22 -10.24 5.30 12.54
CA TYR A 22 -9.28 4.46 13.26
C TYR A 22 -8.06 5.23 13.80
N PHE A 23 -7.69 6.34 13.15
CA PHE A 23 -6.51 7.12 13.51
C PHE A 23 -6.91 8.57 13.80
N ASP A 24 -6.32 9.16 14.85
CA ASP A 24 -6.47 10.58 15.18
C ASP A 24 -5.22 11.08 15.93
N VAL A 25 -5.24 12.34 16.40
CA VAL A 25 -4.17 12.96 17.19
C VAL A 25 -4.70 13.32 18.59
N ASN A 26 -4.05 12.85 19.65
CA ASN A 26 -4.44 13.19 21.01
C ASN A 26 -3.94 14.58 21.45
N ALA A 27 -4.31 15.00 22.67
CA ALA A 27 -3.91 16.28 23.25
C ALA A 27 -2.39 16.46 23.44
N ALA A 28 -1.62 15.37 23.50
CA ALA A 28 -0.15 15.41 23.59
C ALA A 28 0.52 15.56 22.21
N GLY A 29 -0.25 15.59 21.11
CA GLY A 29 0.31 15.62 19.77
C GLY A 29 0.82 14.25 19.28
N HIS A 30 0.36 13.16 19.90
CA HIS A 30 0.67 11.80 19.46
C HIS A 30 -0.42 11.29 18.54
N VAL A 31 -0.04 10.53 17.51
CA VAL A 31 -1.00 9.73 16.75
C VAL A 31 -1.53 8.61 17.64
N VAL A 32 -2.85 8.50 17.70
CA VAL A 32 -3.56 7.45 18.41
C VAL A 32 -4.33 6.57 17.43
N VAL A 33 -4.47 5.29 17.79
CA VAL A 33 -5.30 4.31 17.08
C VAL A 33 -6.46 3.92 17.97
N THR A 34 -7.67 3.87 17.41
CA THR A 34 -8.88 3.38 18.07
C THR A 34 -9.34 2.13 17.32
N PRO A 35 -8.85 0.92 17.67
CA PRO A 35 -9.08 -0.28 16.88
C PRO A 35 -10.55 -0.75 16.87
N THR A 36 -11.30 -0.42 17.92
CA THR A 36 -12.73 -0.70 18.08
C THR A 36 -13.49 0.58 18.47
N ALA A 37 -14.74 0.73 18.02
CA ALA A 37 -15.50 1.98 18.17
C ALA A 37 -15.66 2.46 19.63
N ASP A 38 -15.78 1.53 20.58
CA ASP A 38 -15.92 1.80 22.02
C ASP A 38 -14.64 1.46 22.81
N GLY A 39 -13.54 1.19 22.11
CA GLY A 39 -12.28 0.77 22.72
C GLY A 39 -11.39 1.93 23.17
N PRO A 40 -10.27 1.62 23.84
CA PRO A 40 -9.31 2.63 24.23
C PRO A 40 -8.60 3.22 23.01
N ALA A 41 -8.31 4.52 23.08
CA ALA A 41 -7.40 5.18 22.15
C ALA A 41 -5.95 4.83 22.54
N VAL A 42 -5.25 4.13 21.66
CA VAL A 42 -3.90 3.60 21.87
C VAL A 42 -2.87 4.54 21.23
N SER A 43 -1.96 5.08 22.03
CA SER A 43 -0.86 5.96 21.59
C SER A 43 0.20 5.17 20.81
N LEU A 44 0.40 5.50 19.53
CA LEU A 44 1.41 4.82 18.68
C LEU A 44 2.84 4.96 19.22
N PRO A 45 3.30 6.14 19.66
CA PRO A 45 4.64 6.29 20.25
C PRO A 45 4.84 5.37 21.46
N GLU A 46 3.84 5.28 22.35
CA GLU A 46 3.91 4.43 23.55
C GLU A 46 3.94 2.94 23.20
N VAL A 47 3.19 2.51 22.18
CA VAL A 47 3.24 1.14 21.66
C VAL A 47 4.63 0.81 21.14
N VAL A 48 5.24 1.72 20.37
CA VAL A 48 6.58 1.53 19.82
C VAL A 48 7.60 1.44 20.94
N ASP A 49 7.52 2.33 21.93
CA ASP A 49 8.44 2.32 23.09
C ASP A 49 8.30 1.03 23.90
N ALA A 50 7.08 0.57 24.15
CA ALA A 50 6.81 -0.68 24.85
C ALA A 50 7.32 -1.91 24.05
N ALA A 51 7.11 -1.92 22.73
CA ALA A 51 7.62 -2.97 21.86
C ALA A 51 9.16 -3.01 21.84
N ARG A 52 9.81 -1.84 21.75
CA ARG A 52 11.26 -1.72 21.80
C ARG A 52 11.84 -2.13 23.15
N ALA A 53 11.17 -1.79 24.25
CA ALA A 53 11.55 -2.27 25.58
C ALA A 53 11.43 -3.80 25.72
N ALA A 54 10.52 -4.43 24.96
CA ALA A 54 10.43 -5.89 24.82
C ALA A 54 11.39 -6.48 23.75
N GLY A 55 12.29 -5.65 23.22
CA GLY A 55 13.36 -6.01 22.29
C GLY A 55 13.01 -5.88 20.82
N ALA A 56 11.85 -5.35 20.43
CA ALA A 56 11.55 -5.06 19.03
C ALA A 56 12.46 -3.96 18.48
N LYS A 57 12.70 -3.95 17.17
CA LYS A 57 13.58 -2.97 16.51
C LYS A 57 12.82 -2.17 15.46
N LEU A 58 13.29 -0.95 15.18
CA LEU A 58 12.86 -0.16 14.02
C LEU A 58 13.70 -0.54 12.79
N PRO A 59 13.13 -0.53 11.57
CA PRO A 59 11.71 -0.31 11.26
C PRO A 59 10.81 -1.43 11.79
N LEU A 60 9.58 -1.07 12.18
CA LEU A 60 8.61 -1.93 12.87
C LEU A 60 7.24 -1.85 12.19
N LEU A 61 6.68 -3.00 11.83
CA LEU A 61 5.29 -3.12 11.38
C LEU A 61 4.37 -3.37 12.58
N VAL A 62 3.41 -2.48 12.80
CA VAL A 62 2.40 -2.60 13.86
C VAL A 62 1.06 -2.98 13.26
N ARG A 63 0.52 -4.14 13.65
CA ARG A 63 -0.78 -4.66 13.18
C ARG A 63 -1.86 -4.56 14.25
N PHE A 64 -3.07 -4.19 13.84
CA PHE A 64 -4.27 -4.03 14.66
C PHE A 64 -5.37 -5.00 14.18
N PRO A 65 -5.39 -6.27 14.65
CA PRO A 65 -6.32 -7.29 14.18
C PRO A 65 -7.79 -6.92 14.39
N ASP A 66 -8.10 -6.15 15.44
CA ASP A 66 -9.46 -5.67 15.70
C ASP A 66 -10.01 -4.80 14.55
N ILE A 67 -9.15 -4.04 13.87
CA ILE A 67 -9.52 -3.25 12.69
C ILE A 67 -9.98 -4.14 11.55
N LEU A 68 -9.37 -5.32 11.35
CA LEU A 68 -9.81 -6.29 10.33
C LEU A 68 -11.27 -6.70 10.53
N GLY A 69 -11.63 -7.01 11.78
CA GLY A 69 -13.00 -7.36 12.16
C GLY A 69 -13.97 -6.20 11.98
N GLN A 70 -13.58 -5.00 12.38
CA GLN A 70 -14.40 -3.79 12.18
C GLN A 70 -14.61 -3.47 10.71
N ARG A 71 -13.58 -3.57 9.86
CA ARG A 71 -13.68 -3.32 8.41
C ARG A 71 -14.60 -4.33 7.74
N LEU A 72 -14.50 -5.62 8.10
CA LEU A 72 -15.43 -6.66 7.64
C LEU A 72 -16.88 -6.35 8.08
N GLY A 73 -17.08 -5.97 9.35
CA GLY A 73 -18.38 -5.61 9.90
C GLY A 73 -19.02 -4.40 9.19
N LYS A 74 -18.25 -3.32 8.96
CA LYS A 74 -18.70 -2.14 8.20
C LYS A 74 -19.15 -2.49 6.78
N LEU A 75 -18.41 -3.37 6.09
CA LEU A 75 -18.76 -3.85 4.76
C LEU A 75 -20.07 -4.65 4.77
N GLN A 76 -20.20 -5.61 5.69
CA GLN A 76 -21.42 -6.41 5.83
C GLN A 76 -22.63 -5.56 6.20
N ALA A 77 -22.46 -4.57 7.09
CA ALA A 77 -23.52 -3.64 7.46
C ALA A 77 -23.98 -2.79 6.28
N ALA A 78 -23.06 -2.30 5.44
CA ALA A 78 -23.40 -1.53 4.24
C ALA A 78 -24.25 -2.34 3.25
N PHE A 79 -23.92 -3.61 3.04
CA PHE A 79 -24.73 -4.52 2.21
C PHE A 79 -26.06 -4.87 2.86
N ALA A 80 -26.10 -5.12 4.17
CA ALA A 80 -27.36 -5.39 4.87
C ALA A 80 -28.32 -4.19 4.78
N GLN A 81 -27.80 -2.96 4.92
CA GLN A 81 -28.58 -1.75 4.73
C GLN A 81 -29.12 -1.65 3.29
N ALA A 82 -28.27 -1.79 2.28
CA ALA A 82 -28.70 -1.75 0.88
C ALA A 82 -29.71 -2.85 0.53
N GLN A 83 -29.58 -4.05 1.11
CA GLN A 83 -30.54 -5.15 0.94
C GLN A 83 -31.89 -4.83 1.57
N SER A 84 -31.91 -4.19 2.74
CA SER A 84 -33.15 -3.75 3.38
C SER A 84 -33.85 -2.63 2.60
N GLU A 85 -33.10 -1.71 1.99
CA GLU A 85 -33.67 -0.59 1.22
C GLU A 85 -34.32 -1.04 -0.11
N TRP A 86 -33.86 -2.17 -0.65
CA TRP A 86 -34.32 -2.73 -1.92
C TRP A 86 -35.08 -4.07 -1.77
N ASP A 87 -35.52 -4.40 -0.54
CA ASP A 87 -36.23 -5.64 -0.20
C ASP A 87 -35.58 -6.93 -0.78
N TYR A 88 -34.24 -6.97 -0.77
CA TYR A 88 -33.47 -8.01 -1.43
C TYR A 88 -33.21 -9.22 -0.52
N ALA A 89 -33.91 -10.32 -0.79
CA ALA A 89 -33.86 -11.54 0.04
C ALA A 89 -32.69 -12.51 -0.25
N GLY A 90 -31.81 -12.21 -1.22
CA GLY A 90 -30.76 -13.14 -1.67
C GLY A 90 -29.59 -13.35 -0.68
N GLY A 91 -29.42 -12.42 0.27
CA GLY A 91 -28.33 -12.45 1.25
C GLY A 91 -26.97 -12.03 0.66
N TYR A 92 -25.98 -11.84 1.53
CA TYR A 92 -24.66 -11.33 1.17
C TYR A 92 -23.56 -12.14 1.87
N THR A 93 -22.45 -12.36 1.16
CA THR A 93 -21.23 -12.96 1.72
C THR A 93 -20.01 -12.18 1.28
N ALA A 94 -19.27 -11.64 2.25
CA ALA A 94 -17.96 -11.06 2.01
C ALA A 94 -16.93 -12.19 1.89
N VAL A 95 -16.23 -12.27 0.76
CA VAL A 95 -15.16 -13.24 0.53
C VAL A 95 -13.82 -12.51 0.62
N TYR A 96 -12.88 -13.05 1.40
CA TYR A 96 -11.55 -12.49 1.49
C TYR A 96 -10.59 -13.18 0.51
N PRO A 97 -10.13 -12.48 -0.55
CA PRO A 97 -9.09 -13.00 -1.43
C PRO A 97 -7.74 -12.93 -0.74
N ILE A 98 -7.18 -14.08 -0.37
CA ILE A 98 -5.97 -14.12 0.47
C ILE A 98 -4.75 -13.55 -0.24
N LYS A 99 -4.79 -13.42 -1.57
CA LYS A 99 -3.74 -12.78 -2.39
C LYS A 99 -3.36 -11.37 -1.93
N VAL A 100 -4.27 -10.68 -1.25
CA VAL A 100 -4.05 -9.32 -0.74
C VAL A 100 -3.14 -9.34 0.48
N ASN A 101 -3.27 -10.34 1.35
CA ASN A 101 -2.40 -10.56 2.50
C ASN A 101 -2.57 -11.99 3.03
N GLN A 102 -1.66 -12.89 2.65
CA GLN A 102 -1.71 -14.31 2.99
C GLN A 102 -1.22 -14.58 4.42
N HIS A 103 -0.69 -13.58 5.12
CA HIS A 103 -0.10 -13.75 6.43
C HIS A 103 -1.13 -14.38 7.38
N ARG A 104 -0.72 -15.42 8.13
CA ARG A 104 -1.63 -16.19 8.99
C ARG A 104 -2.34 -15.31 10.02
N GLY A 105 -1.65 -14.30 10.56
CA GLY A 105 -2.23 -13.32 11.49
C GLY A 105 -3.30 -12.42 10.87
N VAL A 106 -3.36 -12.31 9.53
CA VAL A 106 -4.37 -11.51 8.81
C VAL A 106 -5.47 -12.42 8.29
N ALA A 107 -5.12 -13.38 7.43
CA ALA A 107 -6.07 -14.31 6.83
C ALA A 107 -6.76 -15.19 7.90
N GLY A 108 -6.03 -15.62 8.93
CA GLY A 108 -6.57 -16.39 10.05
C GLY A 108 -7.49 -15.58 10.95
N THR A 109 -7.16 -14.30 11.21
CA THR A 109 -8.04 -13.39 11.96
C THR A 109 -9.34 -13.15 11.22
N LEU A 110 -9.28 -12.81 9.92
CA LEU A 110 -10.48 -12.68 9.08
C LEU A 110 -11.30 -13.98 9.04
N ALA A 111 -10.66 -15.14 8.87
CA ALA A 111 -11.32 -16.45 8.89
C ALA A 111 -11.95 -16.82 10.25
N SER A 112 -11.45 -16.23 11.35
CA SER A 112 -12.00 -16.44 12.69
C SER A 112 -13.36 -15.73 12.91
N HIS A 113 -13.71 -14.74 12.09
CA HIS A 113 -15.03 -14.14 12.11
C HIS A 113 -16.07 -15.14 11.59
N HIS A 114 -16.69 -15.87 12.52
CA HIS A 114 -17.66 -16.92 12.23
C HIS A 114 -19.05 -16.35 11.87
N GLY A 115 -19.75 -17.00 10.92
CA GLY A 115 -21.10 -16.64 10.45
C GLY A 115 -21.26 -16.74 8.92
N ASP A 116 -22.46 -17.06 8.43
CA ASP A 116 -22.75 -17.36 7.00
C ASP A 116 -22.46 -16.21 6.00
N GLY A 117 -22.08 -15.04 6.52
CA GLY A 117 -21.69 -13.85 5.74
C GLY A 117 -20.20 -13.74 5.39
N PHE A 118 -19.36 -14.77 5.64
CA PHE A 118 -17.92 -14.74 5.31
C PHE A 118 -17.43 -15.99 4.56
N GLY A 119 -16.48 -15.81 3.63
CA GLY A 119 -15.78 -16.88 2.90
C GLY A 119 -14.35 -16.49 2.48
N LEU A 120 -13.65 -17.38 1.80
CA LEU A 120 -12.26 -17.17 1.35
C LEU A 120 -12.11 -17.39 -0.15
N GLU A 121 -11.18 -16.69 -0.78
CA GLU A 121 -10.82 -16.88 -2.19
C GLU A 121 -9.34 -17.25 -2.33
N ALA A 122 -9.07 -18.17 -3.26
CA ALA A 122 -7.74 -18.58 -3.65
C ALA A 122 -7.54 -18.35 -5.16
N GLY A 123 -6.49 -17.62 -5.52
CA GLY A 123 -6.08 -17.37 -6.90
C GLY A 123 -4.97 -18.31 -7.40
N SER A 124 -4.45 -19.21 -6.55
CA SER A 124 -3.38 -20.15 -6.92
C SER A 124 -3.41 -21.45 -6.09
N LYS A 125 -2.66 -22.47 -6.52
CA LYS A 125 -2.59 -23.76 -5.83
C LYS A 125 -2.05 -23.63 -4.38
N PRO A 126 -0.94 -22.91 -4.10
CA PRO A 126 -0.49 -22.70 -2.73
C PRO A 126 -1.52 -21.97 -1.87
N GLU A 127 -2.19 -20.97 -2.43
CA GLU A 127 -3.27 -20.25 -1.74
C GLU A 127 -4.44 -21.18 -1.40
N LEU A 128 -4.84 -22.05 -2.33
CA LEU A 128 -5.90 -23.03 -2.08
C LEU A 128 -5.57 -23.94 -0.90
N MET A 129 -4.30 -24.36 -0.75
CA MET A 129 -3.90 -25.17 0.40
C MET A 129 -4.06 -24.44 1.73
N ALA A 130 -3.68 -23.15 1.78
CA ALA A 130 -3.91 -22.32 2.96
C ALA A 130 -5.41 -22.12 3.22
N VAL A 131 -6.19 -21.80 2.19
CA VAL A 131 -7.63 -21.56 2.28
C VAL A 131 -8.39 -22.80 2.76
N LEU A 132 -8.05 -24.00 2.26
CA LEU A 132 -8.66 -25.24 2.71
C LEU A 132 -8.43 -25.48 4.21
N ALA A 133 -7.25 -25.11 4.73
CA ALA A 133 -6.92 -25.25 6.14
C ALA A 133 -7.57 -24.18 7.03
N LEU A 134 -7.72 -22.95 6.52
CA LEU A 134 -8.32 -21.83 7.26
C LEU A 134 -9.86 -21.85 7.23
N SER A 135 -10.45 -22.51 6.24
CA SER A 135 -11.90 -22.50 6.06
C SER A 135 -12.61 -23.34 7.11
N ARG A 136 -13.69 -22.79 7.67
CA ARG A 136 -14.58 -23.54 8.55
C ARG A 136 -15.40 -24.59 7.78
N PRO A 137 -15.94 -25.62 8.45
CA PRO A 137 -16.89 -26.56 7.83
C PRO A 137 -18.06 -25.84 7.14
N GLY A 138 -18.39 -26.23 5.91
CA GLY A 138 -19.42 -25.56 5.10
C GLY A 138 -19.07 -24.16 4.58
N GLY A 139 -17.87 -23.65 4.86
CA GLY A 139 -17.42 -22.33 4.42
C GLY A 139 -17.37 -22.19 2.90
N LEU A 140 -17.74 -21.01 2.40
CA LEU A 140 -17.64 -20.65 1.00
C LEU A 140 -16.18 -20.46 0.59
N ILE A 141 -15.75 -21.17 -0.46
CA ILE A 141 -14.44 -21.01 -1.08
C ILE A 141 -14.62 -20.72 -2.57
N VAL A 142 -14.08 -19.59 -3.03
CA VAL A 142 -14.01 -19.27 -4.47
C VAL A 142 -12.61 -19.61 -4.97
N CYS A 143 -12.53 -20.34 -6.08
CA CYS A 143 -11.27 -20.77 -6.69
C CYS A 143 -11.09 -20.10 -8.05
N ASN A 144 -10.19 -19.12 -8.12
CA ASN A 144 -9.79 -18.41 -9.33
C ASN A 144 -8.34 -18.77 -9.74
N GLY A 145 -7.84 -18.12 -10.78
CA GLY A 145 -6.48 -18.25 -11.29
C GLY A 145 -6.32 -19.32 -12.37
N TYR A 146 -5.07 -19.59 -12.74
CA TYR A 146 -4.78 -20.67 -13.68
C TYR A 146 -4.89 -22.03 -12.98
N LYS A 147 -5.71 -22.94 -13.52
CA LYS A 147 -6.04 -24.21 -12.87
C LYS A 147 -5.52 -25.38 -13.69
N ASP A 148 -4.55 -26.10 -13.15
CA ASP A 148 -4.14 -27.40 -13.66
C ASP A 148 -4.97 -28.54 -13.03
N ARG A 149 -4.68 -29.78 -13.42
CA ARG A 149 -5.40 -30.96 -12.91
C ARG A 149 -5.24 -31.11 -11.39
N GLU A 150 -4.07 -30.79 -10.85
CA GLU A 150 -3.81 -30.88 -9.41
C GLU A 150 -4.64 -29.86 -8.62
N TYR A 151 -4.64 -28.60 -9.03
CA TYR A 151 -5.49 -27.56 -8.43
C TYR A 151 -6.96 -28.01 -8.43
N ILE A 152 -7.48 -28.43 -9.59
CA ILE A 152 -8.88 -28.86 -9.73
C ILE A 152 -9.21 -30.00 -8.76
N ARG A 153 -8.33 -31.00 -8.71
CA ARG A 153 -8.50 -32.16 -7.83
C ARG A 153 -8.52 -31.75 -6.36
N LEU A 154 -7.65 -30.83 -5.93
CA LEU A 154 -7.62 -30.29 -4.56
C LEU A 154 -8.92 -29.54 -4.21
N ALA A 155 -9.44 -28.71 -5.11
CA ALA A 155 -10.71 -28.00 -4.88
C ALA A 155 -11.89 -28.98 -4.75
N LEU A 156 -11.93 -30.03 -5.58
CA LEU A 156 -12.94 -31.09 -5.50
C LEU A 156 -12.81 -31.92 -4.22
N ILE A 157 -11.59 -32.19 -3.73
CA ILE A 157 -11.36 -32.81 -2.43
C ILE A 157 -11.93 -31.92 -1.31
N GLY A 158 -11.67 -30.61 -1.34
CA GLY A 158 -12.26 -29.66 -0.38
C GLY A 158 -13.79 -29.77 -0.33
N ARG A 159 -14.42 -29.87 -1.50
CA ARG A 159 -15.87 -30.12 -1.59
C ARG A 159 -16.30 -31.44 -0.98
N LYS A 160 -15.57 -32.51 -1.24
CA LYS A 160 -15.82 -33.85 -0.69
C LYS A 160 -15.68 -33.87 0.84
N LEU A 161 -14.84 -32.99 1.39
CA LEU A 161 -14.65 -32.79 2.83
C LEU A 161 -15.71 -31.86 3.46
N GLY A 162 -16.72 -31.44 2.70
CA GLY A 162 -17.86 -30.66 3.22
C GLY A 162 -17.70 -29.14 3.13
N LEU A 163 -16.72 -28.64 2.37
CA LEU A 163 -16.60 -27.20 2.08
C LEU A 163 -17.46 -26.81 0.88
N GLN A 164 -17.95 -25.56 0.84
CA GLN A 164 -18.70 -25.05 -0.29
C GLN A 164 -17.74 -24.43 -1.32
N THR A 165 -17.04 -25.26 -2.08
CA THR A 165 -16.11 -24.79 -3.10
C THR A 165 -16.81 -24.48 -4.43
N PHE A 166 -16.49 -23.33 -5.02
CA PHE A 166 -16.79 -22.99 -6.41
C PHE A 166 -15.52 -22.91 -7.24
N ILE A 167 -15.39 -23.81 -8.21
CA ILE A 167 -14.34 -23.74 -9.23
C ILE A 167 -14.83 -22.79 -10.31
N VAL A 168 -14.26 -21.58 -10.36
CA VAL A 168 -14.63 -20.58 -11.37
C VAL A 168 -13.92 -20.92 -12.68
N ILE A 169 -14.69 -21.25 -13.71
CA ILE A 169 -14.17 -21.49 -15.05
C ILE A 169 -13.78 -20.15 -15.67
N GLU A 170 -12.48 -20.00 -15.92
CA GLU A 170 -11.86 -18.80 -16.49
C GLU A 170 -11.27 -19.06 -17.88
N LYS A 171 -11.12 -20.33 -18.25
CA LYS A 171 -10.77 -20.78 -19.61
C LYS A 171 -11.63 -21.97 -20.04
N PRO A 172 -12.08 -22.04 -21.31
CA PRO A 172 -12.91 -23.16 -21.79
C PRO A 172 -12.29 -24.54 -21.59
N SER A 173 -10.96 -24.65 -21.65
CA SER A 173 -10.23 -25.90 -21.47
C SER A 173 -10.34 -26.49 -20.06
N GLU A 174 -10.65 -25.67 -19.05
CA GLU A 174 -10.74 -26.11 -17.64
C GLU A 174 -11.96 -27.01 -17.41
N LEU A 175 -13.08 -26.77 -18.12
CA LEU A 175 -14.32 -27.51 -17.89
C LEU A 175 -14.12 -29.02 -18.03
N ASN A 176 -13.49 -29.47 -19.12
CA ASN A 176 -13.28 -30.90 -19.36
C ASN A 176 -12.47 -31.56 -18.24
N LEU A 177 -11.42 -30.87 -17.76
CA LEU A 177 -10.60 -31.35 -16.65
C LEU A 177 -11.41 -31.48 -15.36
N VAL A 178 -12.28 -30.50 -15.07
CA VAL A 178 -13.16 -30.57 -13.89
C VAL A 178 -14.12 -31.75 -14.00
N LEU A 179 -14.73 -31.98 -15.16
CA LEU A 179 -15.67 -33.10 -15.34
C LEU A 179 -14.98 -34.46 -15.19
N GLU A 180 -13.77 -34.62 -15.72
CA GLU A 180 -12.98 -35.84 -15.57
C GLU A 180 -12.62 -36.11 -14.10
N GLU A 181 -12.09 -35.12 -13.40
CA GLU A 181 -11.68 -35.26 -12.00
C GLU A 181 -12.88 -35.43 -11.06
N ALA A 182 -14.01 -34.76 -11.34
CA ALA A 182 -15.24 -34.91 -10.58
C ALA A 182 -15.77 -36.35 -10.62
N ARG A 183 -15.73 -37.00 -11.79
CA ARG A 183 -16.07 -38.43 -11.94
C ARG A 183 -15.06 -39.33 -11.24
N ALA A 184 -13.77 -39.04 -11.41
CA ALA A 184 -12.71 -39.84 -10.78
C ALA A 184 -12.75 -39.78 -9.25
N LEU A 185 -13.19 -38.66 -8.68
CA LEU A 185 -13.34 -38.47 -7.23
C LEU A 185 -14.74 -38.81 -6.70
N ASP A 186 -15.70 -39.13 -7.56
CA ASP A 186 -17.11 -39.32 -7.20
C ASP A 186 -17.64 -38.15 -6.34
N VAL A 187 -17.57 -36.94 -6.90
CA VAL A 187 -18.02 -35.71 -6.24
C VAL A 187 -18.71 -34.80 -7.23
N LYS A 188 -19.91 -34.30 -6.88
CA LYS A 188 -20.59 -33.29 -7.68
C LYS A 188 -19.83 -31.96 -7.56
N PRO A 189 -19.29 -31.38 -8.66
CA PRO A 189 -18.55 -30.13 -8.59
C PRO A 189 -19.50 -28.96 -8.31
N GLY A 190 -18.99 -27.93 -7.63
CA GLY A 190 -19.59 -26.59 -7.62
C GLY A 190 -18.86 -25.73 -8.63
N LEU A 191 -19.57 -25.20 -9.62
CA LEU A 191 -18.97 -24.46 -10.72
C LEU A 191 -19.43 -23.00 -10.70
N GLY A 192 -18.47 -22.12 -10.93
CA GLY A 192 -18.71 -20.76 -11.36
C GLY A 192 -18.23 -20.53 -12.79
N VAL A 193 -18.60 -19.41 -13.38
CA VAL A 193 -18.01 -18.94 -14.65
C VAL A 193 -17.65 -17.47 -14.54
N ARG A 194 -16.43 -17.12 -14.96
CA ARG A 194 -16.01 -15.72 -15.09
C ARG A 194 -16.36 -15.20 -16.47
N MET A 195 -17.13 -14.12 -16.55
CA MET A 195 -17.47 -13.47 -17.82
C MET A 195 -16.56 -12.26 -18.10
N ARG A 196 -16.27 -12.02 -19.38
CA ARG A 196 -15.70 -10.75 -19.83
C ARG A 196 -16.81 -9.72 -19.99
N LEU A 197 -16.59 -8.55 -19.40
CA LEU A 197 -17.50 -7.40 -19.51
C LEU A 197 -16.98 -6.44 -20.59
N ALA A 198 -17.86 -5.98 -21.48
CA ALA A 198 -17.52 -4.97 -22.48
C ALA A 198 -17.52 -3.55 -21.91
N SER A 199 -18.24 -3.31 -20.81
CA SER A 199 -18.48 -2.00 -20.21
C SER A 199 -17.28 -1.38 -19.46
N LEU A 200 -16.19 -2.11 -19.26
CA LEU A 200 -15.00 -1.65 -18.53
C LEU A 200 -13.98 -1.05 -19.50
N GLY A 201 -14.04 0.27 -19.70
CA GLY A 201 -13.21 0.98 -20.67
C GLY A 201 -12.68 2.32 -20.17
N ALA A 202 -11.55 2.31 -19.44
CA ALA A 202 -10.44 3.29 -19.43
C ALA A 202 -9.72 3.29 -18.06
N GLY A 203 -8.44 2.92 -18.00
CA GLY A 203 -7.61 3.01 -16.78
C GLY A 203 -6.37 2.07 -16.80
N LYS A 204 -5.37 2.33 -15.93
CA LYS A 204 -4.14 1.50 -15.82
C LYS A 204 -4.43 0.01 -15.56
N TRP A 205 -5.56 -0.32 -14.90
CA TRP A 205 -5.99 -1.70 -14.58
C TRP A 205 -6.85 -2.40 -15.66
N GLN A 206 -6.96 -1.82 -16.87
CA GLN A 206 -7.66 -2.44 -18.01
C GLN A 206 -7.19 -3.87 -18.36
N ASN A 207 -6.02 -4.28 -17.89
CA ASN A 207 -5.52 -5.64 -18.12
C ASN A 207 -6.10 -6.68 -17.13
N SER A 208 -6.69 -6.22 -16.01
CA SER A 208 -7.25 -7.09 -14.96
C SER A 208 -8.76 -7.35 -15.11
N GLY A 209 -9.50 -6.44 -15.77
CA GLY A 209 -10.93 -6.55 -16.08
C GLY A 209 -11.23 -6.09 -17.51
N GLY A 210 -12.40 -6.43 -18.04
CA GLY A 210 -12.81 -6.03 -19.40
C GLY A 210 -12.47 -7.06 -20.51
N ASP A 211 -12.70 -6.69 -21.77
CA ASP A 211 -12.59 -7.61 -22.92
C ASP A 211 -11.14 -8.09 -23.22
N LYS A 212 -10.15 -7.27 -22.84
CA LYS A 212 -8.71 -7.58 -22.94
C LYS A 212 -8.15 -8.33 -21.72
N ALA A 213 -8.97 -8.68 -20.73
CA ALA A 213 -8.51 -9.35 -19.53
C ALA A 213 -7.90 -10.73 -19.82
N LYS A 214 -6.88 -11.09 -19.02
CA LYS A 214 -6.19 -12.40 -19.10
C LYS A 214 -7.12 -13.60 -18.87
N PHE A 215 -8.21 -13.39 -18.12
CA PHE A 215 -9.13 -14.42 -17.66
C PHE A 215 -10.58 -14.05 -17.98
N GLY A 216 -11.42 -15.08 -18.07
CA GLY A 216 -12.85 -14.93 -18.34
C GLY A 216 -13.23 -15.33 -19.76
N LEU A 217 -14.48 -15.74 -19.92
CA LEU A 217 -15.05 -16.28 -21.14
C LEU A 217 -15.79 -15.19 -21.91
N SER A 218 -15.69 -15.26 -23.25
CA SER A 218 -16.56 -14.48 -24.14
C SER A 218 -18.01 -14.99 -24.09
N PRO A 219 -19.01 -14.20 -24.52
CA PRO A 219 -20.41 -14.63 -24.55
C PRO A 219 -20.60 -15.99 -25.24
N ARG A 220 -19.89 -16.22 -26.35
CA ARG A 220 -19.97 -17.49 -27.08
C ARG A 220 -19.44 -18.66 -26.26
N GLN A 221 -18.30 -18.48 -25.60
CA GLN A 221 -17.69 -19.50 -24.75
C GLN A 221 -18.58 -19.82 -23.54
N VAL A 222 -19.26 -18.83 -22.96
CA VAL A 222 -20.23 -19.04 -21.88
C VAL A 222 -21.41 -19.91 -22.35
N LEU A 223 -21.95 -19.64 -23.54
CA LEU A 223 -23.02 -20.46 -24.13
C LEU A 223 -22.56 -21.88 -24.44
N ASP A 224 -21.35 -22.06 -24.99
CA ASP A 224 -20.78 -23.38 -25.27
C ASP A 224 -20.51 -24.16 -23.95
N LEU A 225 -20.07 -23.48 -22.89
CA LEU A 225 -19.91 -24.03 -21.54
C LEU A 225 -21.25 -24.50 -20.97
N TRP A 226 -22.28 -23.65 -21.01
CA TRP A 226 -23.62 -23.99 -20.51
C TRP A 226 -24.21 -25.18 -21.27
N LYS A 227 -24.11 -25.17 -22.60
CA LYS A 227 -24.57 -26.28 -23.44
C LYS A 227 -23.89 -27.59 -23.04
N THR A 228 -22.58 -27.58 -22.86
CA THR A 228 -21.80 -28.77 -22.46
C THR A 228 -22.25 -29.28 -21.10
N LEU A 229 -22.42 -28.40 -20.11
CA LEU A 229 -22.87 -28.80 -18.77
C LEU A 229 -24.30 -29.36 -18.76
N ARG A 230 -25.21 -28.72 -19.48
CA ARG A 230 -26.62 -29.13 -19.57
C ARG A 230 -26.79 -30.54 -20.12
N ASP A 231 -25.90 -30.95 -21.03
CA ASP A 231 -25.94 -32.26 -21.68
C ASP A 231 -25.19 -33.35 -20.84
N THR A 232 -24.85 -33.07 -19.57
CA THR A 232 -24.18 -33.98 -18.63
C THR A 232 -24.97 -34.15 -17.32
N GLU A 233 -24.52 -35.07 -16.47
CA GLU A 233 -25.04 -35.26 -15.10
C GLU A 233 -24.84 -34.05 -14.17
N TYR A 234 -24.07 -33.05 -14.62
CA TYR A 234 -23.71 -31.86 -13.87
C TYR A 234 -24.44 -30.58 -14.32
N ALA A 235 -25.58 -30.70 -15.02
CA ALA A 235 -26.39 -29.57 -15.46
C ALA A 235 -26.71 -28.57 -14.33
N ASP A 236 -26.93 -29.08 -13.11
CA ASP A 236 -27.24 -28.28 -11.92
C ASP A 236 -26.01 -27.74 -11.17
N SER A 237 -24.79 -27.94 -11.68
CA SER A 237 -23.54 -27.56 -11.00
C SER A 237 -23.07 -26.13 -11.30
N LEU A 238 -23.56 -25.48 -12.38
CA LEU A 238 -23.27 -24.07 -12.64
C LEU A 238 -24.15 -23.20 -11.75
N ASN A 239 -23.59 -22.70 -10.66
CA ASN A 239 -24.36 -21.95 -9.66
C ASN A 239 -23.79 -20.57 -9.32
N LEU A 240 -22.58 -20.24 -9.78
CA LEU A 240 -21.95 -18.95 -9.49
C LEU A 240 -21.60 -18.19 -10.79
N LEU A 241 -21.97 -16.91 -10.83
CA LEU A 241 -21.54 -15.98 -11.86
C LEU A 241 -20.49 -15.06 -11.29
N HIS A 242 -19.29 -15.04 -11.87
CA HIS A 242 -18.18 -14.23 -11.38
C HIS A 242 -17.85 -13.13 -12.39
N PHE A 243 -17.59 -11.94 -11.87
CA PHE A 243 -17.12 -10.80 -12.61
C PHE A 243 -15.96 -10.18 -11.84
N HIS A 244 -15.00 -9.61 -12.55
CA HIS A 244 -13.91 -8.87 -11.90
C HIS A 244 -13.71 -7.56 -12.63
N MET A 245 -14.09 -6.48 -11.97
CA MET A 245 -14.05 -5.13 -12.55
C MET A 245 -12.65 -4.48 -12.47
N GLY A 246 -11.76 -5.06 -11.66
CA GLY A 246 -10.40 -4.58 -11.39
C GLY A 246 -10.18 -4.32 -9.90
N SER A 247 -8.97 -3.90 -9.53
CA SER A 247 -8.67 -3.37 -8.18
C SER A 247 -8.79 -1.85 -8.17
N GLN A 248 -9.07 -1.25 -7.01
CA GLN A 248 -9.02 0.20 -6.78
C GLN A 248 -9.85 1.00 -7.83
N ILE A 249 -11.14 0.69 -7.96
CA ILE A 249 -12.02 1.43 -8.87
C ILE A 249 -12.32 2.79 -8.24
N SER A 250 -11.81 3.88 -8.82
CA SER A 250 -11.93 5.23 -8.24
C SER A 250 -13.31 5.86 -8.43
N ASN A 251 -14.13 5.32 -9.34
CA ASN A 251 -15.39 5.92 -9.76
C ASN A 251 -16.57 4.96 -9.69
N VAL A 252 -17.57 5.32 -8.88
CA VAL A 252 -18.78 4.51 -8.66
C VAL A 252 -19.59 4.23 -9.93
N ARG A 253 -19.52 5.12 -10.94
CA ARG A 253 -20.24 4.90 -12.20
C ARG A 253 -19.70 3.70 -12.99
N ASP A 254 -18.42 3.36 -12.82
CA ASP A 254 -17.82 2.21 -13.50
C ASP A 254 -18.33 0.90 -12.88
N ILE A 255 -18.51 0.90 -11.55
CA ILE A 255 -19.15 -0.20 -10.81
C ILE A 255 -20.60 -0.37 -11.26
N ALA A 256 -21.35 0.74 -11.34
CA ALA A 256 -22.75 0.71 -11.79
C ALA A 256 -22.89 0.21 -13.24
N ASN A 257 -21.98 0.61 -14.13
CA ASN A 257 -21.97 0.16 -15.53
C ASN A 257 -21.63 -1.34 -15.64
N GLY A 258 -20.61 -1.79 -14.91
CA GLY A 258 -20.24 -3.20 -14.85
C GLY A 258 -21.39 -4.06 -14.29
N MET A 259 -22.05 -3.59 -13.23
CA MET A 259 -23.20 -4.28 -12.64
C MET A 259 -24.39 -4.35 -13.58
N ARG A 260 -24.67 -3.30 -14.35
CA ARG A 260 -25.75 -3.32 -15.35
C ARG A 260 -25.55 -4.47 -16.36
N GLU A 261 -24.32 -4.65 -16.85
CA GLU A 261 -23.99 -5.75 -17.77
C GLU A 261 -24.02 -7.12 -17.07
N ALA A 262 -23.43 -7.22 -15.87
CA ALA A 262 -23.43 -8.44 -15.06
C ALA A 262 -24.83 -8.96 -14.76
N THR A 263 -25.75 -8.06 -14.38
CA THR A 263 -27.17 -8.38 -14.15
C THR A 263 -27.83 -8.93 -15.41
N ARG A 264 -27.50 -8.44 -16.61
CA ARG A 264 -28.05 -9.00 -17.86
C ARG A 264 -27.57 -10.43 -18.09
N TYR A 265 -26.31 -10.75 -17.81
CA TYR A 265 -25.82 -12.13 -17.87
C TYR A 265 -26.55 -13.05 -16.89
N PHE A 266 -26.79 -12.59 -15.65
CA PHE A 266 -27.58 -13.32 -14.66
C PHE A 266 -28.99 -13.66 -15.18
N VAL A 267 -29.70 -12.68 -15.73
CA VAL A 267 -31.04 -12.86 -16.28
C VAL A 267 -31.04 -13.84 -17.44
N GLU A 268 -30.15 -13.66 -18.42
CA GLU A 268 -30.13 -14.47 -19.63
C GLU A 268 -29.74 -15.92 -19.35
N LEU A 269 -28.73 -16.17 -18.49
CA LEU A 269 -28.36 -17.53 -18.10
C LEU A 269 -29.46 -18.23 -17.28
N SER A 270 -30.15 -17.49 -16.41
CA SER A 270 -31.29 -18.02 -15.66
C SER A 270 -32.43 -18.42 -16.60
N ARG A 271 -32.73 -17.61 -17.62
CA ARG A 271 -33.72 -17.92 -18.67
C ARG A 271 -33.35 -19.14 -19.52
N LEU A 272 -32.04 -19.34 -19.75
CA LEU A 272 -31.53 -20.53 -20.44
C LEU A 272 -31.56 -21.81 -19.57
N GLY A 273 -31.99 -21.70 -18.30
CA GLY A 273 -32.21 -22.81 -17.38
C GLY A 273 -31.09 -23.03 -16.36
N ALA A 274 -30.06 -22.17 -16.30
CA ALA A 274 -29.00 -22.30 -15.31
C ALA A 274 -29.51 -21.90 -13.91
N LYS A 275 -29.23 -22.73 -12.90
CA LYS A 275 -29.62 -22.48 -11.50
C LYS A 275 -28.57 -21.62 -10.79
N ILE A 276 -28.44 -20.37 -11.24
CA ILE A 276 -27.53 -19.40 -10.62
C ILE A 276 -28.05 -19.04 -9.23
N SER A 277 -27.24 -19.32 -8.21
CA SER A 277 -27.54 -19.00 -6.81
C SER A 277 -26.58 -17.98 -6.22
N HIS A 278 -25.47 -17.68 -6.88
CA HIS A 278 -24.48 -16.71 -6.43
C HIS A 278 -24.08 -15.78 -7.58
N VAL A 279 -24.03 -14.48 -7.30
CA VAL A 279 -23.44 -13.46 -8.17
C VAL A 279 -22.28 -12.83 -7.42
N ASP A 280 -21.08 -13.13 -7.88
CA ASP A 280 -19.82 -12.66 -7.36
C ASP A 280 -19.31 -11.50 -8.21
N VAL A 281 -19.26 -10.32 -7.60
CA VAL A 281 -18.86 -9.06 -8.23
C VAL A 281 -17.34 -8.91 -8.24
N GLY A 282 -16.62 -9.83 -7.59
CA GLY A 282 -15.18 -9.75 -7.39
C GLY A 282 -14.81 -8.60 -6.46
N GLY A 283 -13.58 -8.10 -6.61
CA GLY A 283 -13.09 -6.95 -5.85
C GLY A 283 -13.49 -5.61 -6.47
N GLY A 284 -12.65 -4.60 -6.25
CA GLY A 284 -12.77 -3.28 -6.91
C GLY A 284 -13.23 -2.16 -6.00
N LEU A 285 -13.80 -2.48 -4.83
CA LEU A 285 -13.98 -1.49 -3.76
C LEU A 285 -12.63 -0.88 -3.40
N GLY A 286 -12.46 0.41 -3.72
CA GLY A 286 -11.22 1.13 -3.48
C GLY A 286 -11.09 1.65 -2.04
N ILE A 287 -9.92 2.17 -1.74
CA ILE A 287 -9.60 2.89 -0.50
C ILE A 287 -9.20 4.32 -0.87
N ASP A 288 -9.61 5.30 -0.05
CA ASP A 288 -9.15 6.68 -0.21
C ASP A 288 -7.79 6.86 0.47
N TYR A 289 -6.70 6.56 -0.24
CA TYR A 289 -5.35 6.73 0.28
C TYR A 289 -4.94 8.20 0.33
N GLU A 290 -5.50 9.03 -0.55
CA GLU A 290 -5.16 10.45 -0.64
C GLU A 290 -5.98 11.30 0.35
N GLY A 291 -7.14 10.81 0.81
CA GLY A 291 -8.08 11.60 1.61
C GLY A 291 -8.78 12.70 0.79
N THR A 292 -8.74 12.64 -0.53
CA THR A 292 -9.28 13.69 -1.43
C THR A 292 -10.74 13.41 -1.83
N ARG A 293 -11.26 12.21 -1.54
CA ARG A 293 -12.57 11.70 -2.02
C ARG A 293 -12.84 11.98 -3.49
N SER A 294 -11.82 11.79 -4.32
CA SER A 294 -11.81 12.20 -5.73
C SER A 294 -11.88 10.99 -6.67
N ARG A 295 -11.79 11.25 -7.98
CA ARG A 295 -11.66 10.19 -9.00
C ARG A 295 -10.19 9.87 -9.31
N SER A 296 -9.27 10.41 -8.51
CA SER A 296 -7.84 10.12 -8.63
C SER A 296 -7.56 8.64 -8.45
N TYR A 297 -6.42 8.20 -8.95
CA TYR A 297 -6.03 6.79 -8.99
C TYR A 297 -5.91 6.17 -7.60
N CYS A 298 -5.35 6.90 -6.63
CA CYS A 298 -5.19 6.44 -5.24
C CYS A 298 -6.37 6.88 -4.35
N SER A 299 -7.48 7.36 -4.93
CA SER A 299 -8.68 7.81 -4.21
C SER A 299 -9.97 7.17 -4.74
N ILE A 300 -11.10 7.46 -4.10
CA ILE A 300 -12.44 7.02 -4.50
C ILE A 300 -13.48 8.15 -4.33
N ASN A 301 -14.43 8.23 -5.25
CA ASN A 301 -15.52 9.24 -5.19
C ASN A 301 -16.80 8.74 -4.51
N TYR A 302 -16.73 7.66 -3.74
CA TYR A 302 -17.89 7.00 -3.14
C TYR A 302 -17.58 6.44 -1.75
N GLY A 303 -18.64 6.12 -1.00
CA GLY A 303 -18.55 5.41 0.28
C GLY A 303 -19.07 3.98 0.18
N LEU A 304 -18.89 3.21 1.26
CA LEU A 304 -19.31 1.80 1.35
C LEU A 304 -20.79 1.58 1.00
N HIS A 305 -21.68 2.41 1.54
CA HIS A 305 -23.11 2.29 1.26
C HIS A 305 -23.43 2.54 -0.22
N SER A 306 -22.85 3.57 -0.84
CA SER A 306 -23.04 3.84 -2.26
C SER A 306 -22.52 2.68 -3.14
N TYR A 307 -21.39 2.09 -2.77
CA TYR A 307 -20.87 0.87 -3.42
C TYR A 307 -21.88 -0.29 -3.33
N ALA A 308 -22.36 -0.59 -2.12
CA ALA A 308 -23.32 -1.67 -1.89
C ALA A 308 -24.63 -1.45 -2.66
N SER A 309 -25.20 -0.24 -2.62
CA SER A 309 -26.45 0.08 -3.32
C SER A 309 -26.33 -0.03 -4.84
N ASN A 310 -25.19 0.35 -5.44
CA ASN A 310 -24.94 0.19 -6.87
C ASN A 310 -24.80 -1.28 -7.32
N ILE A 311 -24.63 -2.22 -6.38
CA ILE A 311 -24.62 -3.66 -6.64
C ILE A 311 -25.99 -4.28 -6.39
N VAL A 312 -26.61 -3.98 -5.25
CA VAL A 312 -27.89 -4.58 -4.85
C VAL A 312 -29.03 -4.13 -5.76
N GLN A 313 -29.14 -2.82 -6.03
CA GLN A 313 -30.24 -2.24 -6.79
C GLN A 313 -30.48 -2.92 -8.15
N PRO A 314 -29.49 -3.03 -9.06
CA PRO A 314 -29.74 -3.61 -10.38
C PRO A 314 -30.15 -5.09 -10.31
N LEU A 315 -29.61 -5.85 -9.36
CA LEU A 315 -30.00 -7.26 -9.16
C LEU A 315 -31.42 -7.36 -8.61
N ALA A 316 -31.77 -6.55 -7.61
CA ALA A 316 -33.12 -6.51 -7.04
C ALA A 316 -34.18 -6.21 -8.10
N SER A 317 -33.99 -5.14 -8.87
CA SER A 317 -34.91 -4.75 -9.93
C SER A 317 -35.04 -5.83 -11.02
N ALA A 318 -33.94 -6.46 -11.42
CA ALA A 318 -33.98 -7.52 -12.43
C ALA A 318 -34.65 -8.81 -11.94
N CYS A 319 -34.48 -9.15 -10.66
CA CYS A 319 -35.17 -10.29 -10.05
C CYS A 319 -36.68 -10.05 -10.00
N GLU A 320 -37.12 -8.86 -9.60
CA GLU A 320 -38.53 -8.48 -9.59
C GLU A 320 -39.13 -8.47 -11.01
N GLU A 321 -38.48 -7.78 -11.96
CA GLU A 321 -38.95 -7.64 -13.35
C GLU A 321 -39.12 -9.00 -14.06
N HIS A 322 -38.24 -9.96 -13.76
CA HIS A 322 -38.19 -11.24 -14.46
C HIS A 322 -38.69 -12.43 -13.63
N GLY A 323 -39.19 -12.19 -12.42
CA GLY A 323 -39.66 -13.25 -11.51
C GLY A 323 -38.58 -14.27 -11.16
N LEU A 324 -37.32 -13.83 -11.02
CA LEU A 324 -36.18 -14.69 -10.71
C LEU A 324 -35.92 -14.70 -9.20
N ALA A 325 -35.47 -15.85 -8.69
CA ALA A 325 -35.01 -15.94 -7.31
C ALA A 325 -33.76 -15.05 -7.11
N PRO A 326 -33.75 -14.16 -6.09
CA PRO A 326 -32.57 -13.34 -5.78
C PRO A 326 -31.34 -14.21 -5.46
N PRO A 327 -30.23 -14.08 -6.20
CA PRO A 327 -29.01 -14.81 -5.89
C PRO A 327 -28.34 -14.22 -4.64
N ARG A 328 -27.48 -15.01 -3.99
CA ARG A 328 -26.57 -14.49 -2.98
C ARG A 328 -25.52 -13.60 -3.63
N ILE A 329 -25.35 -12.40 -3.09
CA ILE A 329 -24.30 -11.48 -3.55
C ILE A 329 -22.99 -11.85 -2.87
N VAL A 330 -21.92 -11.93 -3.66
CA VAL A 330 -20.55 -12.15 -3.19
C VAL A 330 -19.66 -11.00 -3.65
N THR A 331 -18.75 -10.57 -2.79
CA THR A 331 -17.71 -9.58 -3.12
C THR A 331 -16.37 -10.01 -2.56
N GLU A 332 -15.29 -9.75 -3.28
CA GLU A 332 -13.91 -10.10 -2.93
C GLU A 332 -13.09 -8.85 -2.54
N CYS A 333 -13.60 -8.04 -1.62
CA CYS A 333 -13.06 -6.72 -1.29
C CYS A 333 -11.83 -6.74 -0.35
N GLY A 334 -10.80 -7.53 -0.69
CA GLY A 334 -9.65 -7.77 0.21
C GLY A 334 -8.88 -6.51 0.61
N ARG A 335 -8.58 -5.59 -0.34
CA ARG A 335 -7.91 -4.31 -0.05
C ARG A 335 -8.70 -3.49 0.96
N ALA A 336 -10.02 -3.43 0.79
CA ALA A 336 -10.90 -2.68 1.68
C ALA A 336 -10.97 -3.29 3.10
N MET A 337 -10.81 -4.61 3.24
CA MET A 337 -10.78 -5.28 4.55
C MET A 337 -9.47 -5.08 5.30
N THR A 338 -8.35 -4.83 4.59
CA THR A 338 -7.00 -4.94 5.17
C THR A 338 -6.19 -3.65 5.19
N ALA A 339 -6.46 -2.65 4.34
CA ALA A 339 -5.57 -1.48 4.23
C ALA A 339 -5.26 -0.81 5.59
N HIS A 340 -6.29 -0.46 6.37
CA HIS A 340 -6.17 0.30 7.63
C HIS A 340 -5.55 -0.47 8.81
N HIS A 341 -5.39 -1.79 8.72
CA HIS A 341 -5.04 -2.58 9.91
C HIS A 341 -3.56 -2.55 10.27
N ALA A 342 -2.69 -1.99 9.42
CA ALA A 342 -1.24 -2.00 9.64
C ALA A 342 -0.62 -0.63 9.39
N VAL A 343 0.39 -0.31 10.20
CA VAL A 343 1.20 0.91 10.12
C VAL A 343 2.67 0.50 10.19
N LEU A 344 3.46 0.90 9.20
CA LEU A 344 4.92 0.78 9.27
C LEU A 344 5.46 2.01 10.01
N ILE A 345 6.33 1.79 10.99
CA ILE A 345 6.95 2.87 11.76
C ILE A 345 8.46 2.76 11.59
N ALA A 346 9.09 3.86 11.19
CA ALA A 346 10.53 3.96 11.03
C ALA A 346 11.03 5.29 11.58
N ASN A 347 12.31 5.36 11.94
CA ASN A 347 12.95 6.59 12.41
C ASN A 347 13.72 7.28 11.29
N VAL A 348 13.86 8.59 11.40
CA VAL A 348 14.77 9.38 10.56
C VAL A 348 16.19 9.21 11.10
N SER A 349 17.10 8.75 10.26
CA SER A 349 18.52 8.58 10.59
C SER A 349 19.31 9.87 10.34
N GLU A 350 19.02 10.55 9.24
CA GLU A 350 19.75 11.77 8.84
C GLU A 350 18.85 12.72 8.05
N VAL A 351 19.16 14.02 8.11
CA VAL A 351 18.52 15.03 7.26
C VAL A 351 19.60 15.79 6.48
N GLU A 352 19.59 15.64 5.16
CA GLU A 352 20.34 16.51 4.26
C GLU A 352 19.50 17.76 4.03
N GLN A 353 19.92 18.87 4.62
CA GLN A 353 19.21 20.14 4.46
C GLN A 353 19.34 20.65 3.03
N ALA A 354 18.25 21.23 2.52
CA ALA A 354 18.27 21.96 1.26
C ALA A 354 19.38 23.03 1.31
N PRO A 355 20.12 23.25 0.21
CA PRO A 355 21.14 24.28 0.18
C PRO A 355 20.52 25.66 0.41
N GLU A 356 20.83 26.31 1.54
CA GLU A 356 20.36 27.67 1.83
C GLU A 356 21.04 28.71 0.95
N GLY A 357 22.26 28.40 0.49
CA GLY A 357 23.15 29.35 -0.14
C GLY A 357 23.72 30.38 0.84
N ARG A 358 24.56 31.27 0.32
CA ARG A 358 25.10 32.42 1.05
C ARG A 358 25.63 33.44 0.04
N VAL A 359 25.89 34.65 0.50
CA VAL A 359 26.54 35.69 -0.32
C VAL A 359 28.02 35.73 0.05
N PRO A 360 28.93 35.19 -0.79
CA PRO A 360 30.36 35.24 -0.51
C PRO A 360 30.88 36.67 -0.62
N ASP A 361 31.98 36.98 0.05
CA ASP A 361 32.69 38.25 -0.11
C ASP A 361 33.08 38.48 -1.58
N ALA A 362 33.02 39.75 -2.01
CA ALA A 362 33.35 40.12 -3.39
C ALA A 362 34.86 40.10 -3.63
N HIS A 363 35.28 39.54 -4.77
CA HIS A 363 36.67 39.57 -5.23
C HIS A 363 36.83 40.22 -6.60
N ALA A 364 37.98 40.85 -6.84
CA ALA A 364 38.24 41.59 -8.07
C ALA A 364 38.38 40.69 -9.32
N ASP A 365 38.70 39.41 -9.11
CA ASP A 365 38.93 38.40 -10.14
C ASP A 365 37.73 37.46 -10.36
N GLU A 366 36.54 37.83 -9.86
CA GLU A 366 35.33 37.02 -10.02
C GLU A 366 34.99 36.79 -11.51
N PRO A 367 34.77 35.53 -11.92
CA PRO A 367 34.19 35.19 -13.22
C PRO A 367 32.86 35.91 -13.47
N ALA A 368 32.52 36.13 -14.75
CA ALA A 368 31.32 36.86 -15.15
C ALA A 368 30.03 36.29 -14.51
N ALA A 369 29.88 34.97 -14.47
CA ALA A 369 28.73 34.30 -13.86
C ALA A 369 28.53 34.68 -12.38
N ILE A 370 29.61 34.79 -11.58
CA ILE A 370 29.53 35.17 -10.17
C ILE A 370 29.10 36.64 -10.03
N ARG A 371 29.68 37.53 -10.85
CA ARG A 371 29.33 38.96 -10.83
C ARG A 371 27.87 39.18 -11.18
N HIS A 372 27.36 38.51 -12.20
CA HIS A 372 25.95 38.62 -12.60
C HIS A 372 25.00 38.05 -11.56
N LEU A 373 25.32 36.90 -10.95
CA LEU A 373 24.52 36.37 -9.84
C LEU A 373 24.50 37.34 -8.65
N ARG A 374 25.63 37.99 -8.35
CA ARG A 374 25.70 39.02 -7.29
C ARG A 374 24.82 40.23 -7.62
N GLU A 375 24.87 40.74 -8.85
CA GLU A 375 24.00 41.83 -9.33
C GLU A 375 22.51 41.45 -9.17
N ILE A 376 22.13 40.24 -9.56
CA ILE A 376 20.76 39.72 -9.41
C ILE A 376 20.36 39.66 -7.92
N HIS A 377 21.26 39.17 -7.06
CA HIS A 377 21.01 39.11 -5.62
C HIS A 377 20.78 40.52 -5.03
N ASP A 378 21.59 41.50 -5.41
CA ASP A 378 21.47 42.89 -4.92
C ASP A 378 20.17 43.57 -5.40
N GLU A 379 19.57 43.08 -6.49
CA GLU A 379 18.31 43.58 -7.08
C GLU A 379 17.06 42.83 -6.61
N LEU A 380 17.19 41.89 -5.65
CA LEU A 380 16.10 41.04 -5.15
C LEU A 380 14.88 41.81 -4.66
N ASP A 381 15.02 43.04 -4.17
CA ASP A 381 13.88 43.84 -3.68
C ASP A 381 13.31 44.80 -4.73
N VAL A 382 13.97 44.94 -5.88
CA VAL A 382 13.67 45.98 -6.88
C VAL A 382 12.96 45.40 -8.10
N ARG A 383 13.38 44.22 -8.56
CA ARG A 383 12.92 43.63 -9.82
C ARG A 383 11.88 42.52 -9.61
N PRO A 384 11.12 42.13 -10.64
CA PRO A 384 10.17 41.01 -10.56
C PRO A 384 10.87 39.69 -10.21
N ALA A 385 10.33 38.95 -9.23
CA ALA A 385 10.96 37.74 -8.71
C ALA A 385 11.15 36.62 -9.75
N VAL A 386 10.16 36.46 -10.65
CA VAL A 386 10.23 35.45 -11.74
C VAL A 386 11.34 35.76 -12.74
N GLU A 387 11.55 37.04 -13.08
CA GLU A 387 12.61 37.49 -13.99
C GLU A 387 13.99 37.23 -13.38
N LEU A 388 14.17 37.62 -12.12
CA LEU A 388 15.40 37.38 -11.36
C LEU A 388 15.77 35.90 -11.30
N PHE A 389 14.78 35.02 -11.09
CA PHE A 389 15.03 33.58 -11.06
C PHE A 389 15.46 33.02 -12.41
N GLN A 390 14.83 33.44 -13.50
CA GLN A 390 15.20 33.01 -14.86
C GLN A 390 16.62 33.45 -15.23
N GLU A 391 17.00 34.67 -14.89
CA GLU A 391 18.37 35.16 -15.07
C GLU A 391 19.36 34.39 -14.18
N ALA A 392 18.99 34.11 -12.92
CA ALA A 392 19.82 33.31 -12.03
C ALA A 392 20.04 31.89 -12.58
N GLN A 393 19.00 31.24 -13.12
CA GLN A 393 19.11 29.94 -13.78
C GLN A 393 20.07 29.99 -14.98
N HIS A 394 19.98 31.06 -15.79
CA HIS A 394 20.87 31.25 -16.93
C HIS A 394 22.34 31.35 -16.51
N PHE A 395 22.68 32.27 -15.60
CA PHE A 395 24.07 32.46 -15.16
C PHE A 395 24.60 31.31 -14.30
N HIS A 396 23.73 30.60 -13.58
CA HIS A 396 24.08 29.33 -12.93
C HIS A 396 24.54 28.31 -13.98
N ALA A 397 23.75 28.10 -15.04
CA ALA A 397 24.07 27.17 -16.12
C ALA A 397 25.34 27.55 -16.90
N GLU A 398 25.57 28.85 -17.15
CA GLU A 398 26.84 29.33 -17.73
C GLU A 398 28.02 29.02 -16.81
N GLY A 399 27.86 29.24 -15.51
CA GLY A 399 28.82 28.89 -14.47
C GLY A 399 29.17 27.40 -14.44
N LEU A 400 28.16 26.53 -14.47
CA LEU A 400 28.33 25.08 -14.56
C LEU A 400 29.10 24.68 -15.82
N SER A 401 28.77 25.29 -16.95
CA SER A 401 29.42 25.04 -18.23
C SER A 401 30.88 25.47 -18.21
N ALA A 402 31.19 26.64 -17.65
CA ALA A 402 32.55 27.12 -17.48
C ALA A 402 33.39 26.18 -16.60
N TYR A 403 32.82 25.65 -15.51
CA TYR A 403 33.48 24.67 -14.65
C TYR A 403 33.76 23.36 -15.40
N ALA A 404 32.76 22.83 -16.12
CA ALA A 404 32.90 21.60 -16.91
C ALA A 404 33.96 21.72 -18.02
N LEU A 405 34.15 22.93 -18.56
CA LEU A 405 35.19 23.23 -19.56
C LEU A 405 36.57 23.57 -18.95
N GLY A 406 36.71 23.53 -17.62
CA GLY A 406 37.97 23.82 -16.92
C GLY A 406 38.36 25.31 -16.92
N GLN A 407 37.41 26.21 -17.13
CA GLN A 407 37.65 27.66 -17.19
C GLN A 407 37.63 28.32 -15.80
N ILE A 408 36.97 27.70 -14.83
CA ILE A 408 36.90 28.13 -13.44
C ILE A 408 37.19 26.95 -12.51
N ASP A 409 37.66 27.23 -11.30
CA ASP A 409 37.98 26.21 -10.30
C ASP A 409 36.77 25.84 -9.41
N LEU A 410 37.01 24.90 -8.49
CA LEU A 410 36.00 24.43 -7.54
C LEU A 410 35.52 25.53 -6.58
N THR A 411 36.38 26.48 -6.21
CA THR A 411 36.01 27.59 -5.32
C THR A 411 35.01 28.52 -6.00
N HIS A 412 35.23 28.83 -7.28
CA HIS A 412 34.26 29.57 -8.08
C HIS A 412 32.96 28.78 -8.28
N ARG A 413 33.04 27.49 -8.59
CA ARG A 413 31.87 26.60 -8.72
C ARG A 413 31.01 26.59 -7.46
N ALA A 414 31.63 26.56 -6.28
CA ALA A 414 30.93 26.63 -5.00
C ALA A 414 30.27 28.00 -4.76
N ARG A 415 30.96 29.11 -5.09
CA ARG A 415 30.39 30.47 -4.96
C ARG A 415 29.18 30.70 -5.88
N ILE A 416 29.17 30.05 -7.04
CA ILE A 416 28.04 30.08 -7.99
C ILE A 416 26.82 29.41 -7.37
N ASP A 417 26.99 28.24 -6.72
CA ASP A 417 25.89 27.61 -5.97
C ASP A 417 25.45 28.46 -4.77
N ASP A 418 26.40 28.95 -3.97
CA ASP A 418 26.14 29.80 -2.81
C ASP A 418 25.20 30.97 -3.18
N LEU A 419 25.55 31.74 -4.22
CA LEU A 419 24.73 32.87 -4.69
C LEU A 419 23.41 32.42 -5.31
N PHE A 420 23.43 31.39 -6.15
CA PHE A 420 22.21 30.90 -6.81
C PHE A 420 21.15 30.47 -5.79
N TYR A 421 21.54 29.73 -4.75
CA TYR A 421 20.61 29.28 -3.71
C TYR A 421 20.14 30.44 -2.82
N ALA A 422 21.01 31.41 -2.50
CA ALA A 422 20.59 32.63 -1.80
C ALA A 422 19.51 33.40 -2.59
N ILE A 423 19.70 33.54 -3.90
CA ILE A 423 18.71 34.15 -4.81
C ILE A 423 17.43 33.31 -4.85
N ALA A 424 17.53 31.99 -4.99
CA ALA A 424 16.39 31.09 -5.05
C ALA A 424 15.50 31.20 -3.80
N HIS A 425 16.11 31.27 -2.61
CA HIS A 425 15.40 31.51 -1.35
C HIS A 425 14.76 32.92 -1.29
N GLY A 426 15.49 33.95 -1.71
CA GLY A 426 14.99 35.33 -1.78
C GLY A 426 13.81 35.47 -2.75
N VAL A 427 13.88 34.82 -3.91
CA VAL A 427 12.79 34.72 -4.88
C VAL A 427 11.59 33.99 -4.26
N ARG A 428 11.80 32.79 -3.68
CA ARG A 428 10.71 31.97 -3.11
C ARG A 428 9.89 32.77 -2.11
N ALA A 429 10.54 33.57 -1.26
CA ALA A 429 9.88 34.39 -0.24
C ALA A 429 8.96 35.49 -0.81
N ARG A 430 9.11 35.85 -2.10
CA ARG A 430 8.32 36.87 -2.80
C ARG A 430 7.23 36.31 -3.70
N LEU A 431 7.18 34.98 -3.90
CA LEU A 431 6.19 34.33 -4.75
C LEU A 431 4.92 33.95 -3.98
N SER A 432 3.80 33.83 -4.68
CA SER A 432 2.50 33.42 -4.12
C SER A 432 1.72 32.55 -5.11
N PHE A 433 1.03 31.52 -4.61
CA PHE A 433 0.14 30.67 -5.41
C PHE A 433 -1.11 31.42 -5.93
N ASP A 434 -1.43 32.60 -5.38
CA ASP A 434 -2.53 33.44 -5.87
C ASP A 434 -2.24 34.01 -7.26
N GLU A 435 -0.96 34.22 -7.58
CA GLU A 435 -0.52 34.75 -8.87
C GLU A 435 -0.17 33.62 -9.83
N LYS A 436 -0.90 33.53 -10.95
CA LYS A 436 -0.74 32.44 -11.93
C LYS A 436 0.68 32.35 -12.52
N SER A 437 1.35 33.49 -12.71
CA SER A 437 2.73 33.56 -13.21
C SER A 437 3.76 33.02 -12.23
N HIS A 438 3.47 33.02 -10.93
CA HIS A 438 4.38 32.55 -9.89
C HIS A 438 4.38 31.03 -9.76
N ARG A 439 3.24 30.38 -10.03
CA ARG A 439 3.04 28.95 -9.75
C ARG A 439 4.13 28.03 -10.33
N PRO A 440 4.50 28.12 -11.62
CA PRO A 440 5.51 27.21 -12.16
C PRO A 440 6.88 27.36 -11.48
N VAL A 441 7.25 28.59 -11.11
CA VAL A 441 8.52 28.86 -10.42
C VAL A 441 8.45 28.42 -8.96
N LEU A 442 7.30 28.60 -8.30
CA LEU A 442 7.07 28.06 -6.96
C LEU A 442 7.17 26.54 -6.93
N ASP A 443 6.54 25.85 -7.89
CA ASP A 443 6.59 24.39 -7.98
C ASP A 443 8.05 23.92 -8.14
N GLU A 444 8.81 24.52 -9.07
CA GLU A 444 10.24 24.21 -9.26
C GLU A 444 11.07 24.49 -7.99
N LEU A 445 10.86 25.64 -7.34
CA LEU A 445 11.57 26.01 -6.12
C LEU A 445 11.20 25.11 -4.93
N ASN A 446 9.95 24.66 -4.84
CA ASN A 446 9.50 23.76 -3.78
C ASN A 446 10.07 22.35 -3.96
N GLU A 447 10.27 21.89 -5.18
CA GLU A 447 10.97 20.63 -5.47
C GLU A 447 12.48 20.75 -5.22
N ARG A 448 13.07 21.90 -5.51
CA ARG A 448 14.53 22.11 -5.41
C ARG A 448 15.01 22.49 -4.02
N LEU A 449 14.20 23.21 -3.25
CA LEU A 449 14.55 23.75 -1.92
C LEU A 449 13.83 22.96 -0.81
N VAL A 450 13.96 21.63 -0.89
CA VAL A 450 13.38 20.66 0.05
C VAL A 450 14.49 19.85 0.71
N ASP A 451 14.33 19.57 2.00
CA ASP A 451 15.26 18.71 2.72
C ASP A 451 15.08 17.25 2.30
N LYS A 452 16.12 16.44 2.41
CA LYS A 452 16.00 14.99 2.28
C LYS A 452 16.09 14.35 3.66
N TYR A 453 15.03 13.68 4.07
CA TYR A 453 14.96 12.92 5.30
C TYR A 453 15.26 11.45 4.96
N PHE A 454 16.43 10.96 5.38
CA PHE A 454 16.81 9.56 5.26
C PHE A 454 16.16 8.78 6.39
N VAL A 455 15.25 7.87 6.04
CA VAL A 455 14.44 7.11 6.98
C VAL A 455 14.91 5.66 6.97
N ASN A 456 15.08 5.07 8.16
CA ASN A 456 15.58 3.72 8.38
C ASN A 456 14.55 2.64 7.97
N PHE A 457 14.33 2.48 6.67
CA PHE A 457 13.52 1.43 6.08
C PHE A 457 13.94 1.18 4.62
N SER A 458 13.20 0.32 3.90
CA SER A 458 13.34 0.09 2.46
C SER A 458 11.99 0.25 1.78
N VAL A 459 11.92 1.07 0.73
CA VAL A 459 10.72 1.27 -0.10
C VAL A 459 10.36 -0.04 -0.80
N PHE A 460 11.36 -0.74 -1.34
CA PHE A 460 11.19 -1.99 -2.07
C PHE A 460 10.64 -3.12 -1.20
N GLU A 461 11.02 -3.14 0.08
CA GLU A 461 10.56 -4.14 1.03
C GLU A 461 9.19 -3.78 1.62
N SER A 462 9.04 -2.57 2.17
CA SER A 462 7.88 -2.26 3.01
C SER A 462 6.75 -1.51 2.31
N ILE A 463 7.02 -0.82 1.19
CA ILE A 463 6.01 -0.10 0.41
C ILE A 463 6.24 -0.22 -1.12
N PRO A 464 6.38 -1.45 -1.67
CA PRO A 464 6.78 -1.67 -3.07
C PRO A 464 5.84 -1.03 -4.10
N ASP A 465 4.54 -0.92 -3.79
CA ASP A 465 3.57 -0.29 -4.69
C ASP A 465 3.88 1.19 -4.97
N VAL A 466 4.63 1.90 -4.09
CA VAL A 466 5.11 3.27 -4.37
C VAL A 466 6.03 3.27 -5.58
N TRP A 467 6.96 2.32 -5.63
CA TRP A 467 7.90 2.15 -6.73
C TRP A 467 7.22 1.57 -7.98
N ALA A 468 6.40 0.53 -7.82
CA ALA A 468 5.89 -0.24 -8.95
C ALA A 468 4.75 0.43 -9.72
N ILE A 469 3.87 1.19 -9.03
CA ILE A 469 2.62 1.69 -9.61
C ILE A 469 2.25 3.13 -9.21
N ASP A 470 3.20 3.90 -8.66
CA ASP A 470 2.99 5.26 -8.14
C ASP A 470 1.89 5.33 -7.05
N GLN A 471 1.79 4.29 -6.22
CA GLN A 471 0.82 4.27 -5.12
C GLN A 471 1.15 5.36 -4.10
N VAL A 472 0.11 5.98 -3.55
CA VAL A 472 0.24 6.98 -2.48
C VAL A 472 -0.12 6.32 -1.15
N PHE A 473 0.64 6.64 -0.10
CA PHE A 473 0.33 6.30 1.28
C PHE A 473 0.31 7.57 2.14
N PRO A 474 -0.60 7.71 3.10
CA PRO A 474 -0.49 8.75 4.11
C PRO A 474 0.77 8.53 4.96
N ILE A 475 1.56 9.59 5.12
CA ILE A 475 2.79 9.58 5.91
C ILE A 475 2.71 10.69 6.94
N VAL A 476 2.91 10.35 8.21
CA VAL A 476 2.71 11.29 9.32
C VAL A 476 3.78 11.07 10.40
N PRO A 477 4.39 12.14 10.96
CA PRO A 477 5.11 12.02 12.22
C PRO A 477 4.19 11.46 13.31
N ILE A 478 4.60 10.41 14.03
CA ILE A 478 3.70 9.77 15.01
C ILE A 478 3.59 10.55 16.33
N GLU A 479 4.41 11.59 16.50
CA GLU A 479 4.50 12.46 17.67
C GLU A 479 4.87 13.90 17.27
N ARG A 480 4.85 14.82 18.24
CA ARG A 480 5.11 16.25 18.08
C ARG A 480 4.12 16.99 17.18
N LEU A 481 2.92 16.44 16.95
CA LEU A 481 1.88 17.09 16.13
C LEU A 481 1.26 18.32 16.81
N ASN A 482 1.55 18.55 18.09
CA ASN A 482 1.26 19.78 18.81
C ASN A 482 2.26 20.91 18.49
N GLU A 483 3.33 20.64 17.76
CA GLU A 483 4.33 21.61 17.29
C GLU A 483 4.15 21.89 15.80
N ALA A 484 4.39 23.13 15.38
CA ALA A 484 4.33 23.47 13.96
C ALA A 484 5.53 22.87 13.21
N PRO A 485 5.35 22.13 12.10
CA PRO A 485 6.46 21.70 11.26
C PRO A 485 7.18 22.93 10.71
N GLN A 486 8.51 22.98 10.89
CA GLN A 486 9.33 24.12 10.46
C GLN A 486 10.05 23.87 9.13
N ARG A 487 10.01 22.62 8.63
CA ARG A 487 10.74 22.17 7.44
C ARG A 487 9.78 21.53 6.45
N ARG A 488 10.21 21.44 5.19
CA ARG A 488 9.59 20.57 4.19
C ARG A 488 10.63 19.57 3.75
N GLY A 489 10.24 18.31 3.67
CA GLY A 489 11.15 17.21 3.37
C GLY A 489 10.57 16.23 2.36
N ILE A 490 11.46 15.59 1.61
CA ILE A 490 11.20 14.33 0.92
C ILE A 490 11.82 13.18 1.70
N ILE A 491 11.17 12.03 1.68
CA ILE A 491 11.61 10.80 2.33
C ILE A 491 12.39 9.97 1.33
N ALA A 492 13.65 9.73 1.66
CA ALA A 492 14.52 8.74 1.04
C ALA A 492 14.71 7.57 2.01
N ASP A 493 14.79 6.36 1.48
CA ASP A 493 15.08 5.18 2.27
C ASP A 493 16.61 4.96 2.42
N MET A 494 17.03 3.84 3.01
CA MET A 494 18.45 3.54 3.22
C MET A 494 19.11 2.78 2.07
N THR A 495 18.41 2.58 0.95
CA THR A 495 18.95 1.85 -0.19
C THR A 495 19.90 2.72 -0.99
N CYS A 496 20.82 2.09 -1.73
CA CYS A 496 21.69 2.81 -2.65
C CYS A 496 21.00 3.18 -3.98
N ASP A 497 19.71 2.86 -4.13
CA ASP A 497 18.95 3.10 -5.36
C ASP A 497 18.22 4.44 -5.27
N SER A 498 18.34 5.26 -6.31
CA SER A 498 17.66 6.56 -6.40
C SER A 498 16.12 6.45 -6.47
N ASP A 499 15.60 5.28 -6.84
CA ASP A 499 14.16 5.01 -6.81
C ASP A 499 13.64 4.69 -5.40
N GLY A 500 14.53 4.51 -4.41
CA GLY A 500 14.23 4.39 -2.98
C GLY A 500 13.74 5.70 -2.35
N MET A 501 12.81 6.39 -2.99
CA MET A 501 12.31 7.70 -2.60
C MET A 501 10.80 7.83 -2.79
N VAL A 502 10.12 8.49 -1.85
CA VAL A 502 8.71 8.83 -1.99
C VAL A 502 8.57 10.13 -2.79
N LYS A 503 7.78 10.11 -3.87
CA LYS A 503 7.64 11.24 -4.81
C LYS A 503 6.35 12.06 -4.60
N THR A 504 5.40 11.54 -3.84
CA THR A 504 4.07 12.15 -3.69
C THR A 504 3.55 11.95 -2.26
N TYR A 505 3.09 13.04 -1.65
CA TYR A 505 2.68 13.11 -0.25
C TYR A 505 1.25 13.58 -0.13
N VAL A 506 0.54 13.11 0.89
CA VAL A 506 -0.80 13.54 1.24
C VAL A 506 -0.71 14.77 2.13
N GLU A 507 -1.16 15.92 1.64
CA GLU A 507 -1.14 17.18 2.40
C GLU A 507 -2.40 18.02 2.12
N ASN A 508 -3.03 18.55 3.16
CA ASN A 508 -4.14 19.52 3.06
C ASN A 508 -5.25 19.11 2.09
N GLU A 509 -5.66 17.84 2.14
CA GLU A 509 -6.71 17.28 1.26
C GLU A 509 -6.33 17.33 -0.23
N SER A 510 -5.03 17.28 -0.50
CA SER A 510 -4.40 17.30 -1.83
C SER A 510 -3.14 16.42 -1.84
N LEU A 511 -2.51 16.35 -3.01
CA LEU A 511 -1.19 15.78 -3.20
C LEU A 511 -0.15 16.88 -3.37
N ASP A 512 1.04 16.65 -2.81
CA ASP A 512 2.20 17.55 -2.89
C ASP A 512 3.48 16.75 -3.20
N SER A 513 4.54 17.44 -3.64
CA SER A 513 5.86 16.86 -3.95
C SER A 513 6.77 16.76 -2.72
N SER A 514 6.35 17.33 -1.59
CA SER A 514 7.08 17.30 -0.31
C SER A 514 6.13 17.26 0.87
N LEU A 515 6.64 16.96 2.06
CA LEU A 515 5.86 16.83 3.29
C LEU A 515 6.33 17.85 4.35
N PRO A 516 5.41 18.55 5.05
CA PRO A 516 5.75 19.31 6.25
C PRO A 516 6.32 18.38 7.33
N LEU A 517 7.51 18.68 7.84
CA LEU A 517 8.22 17.87 8.83
C LEU A 517 8.86 18.76 9.92
N HIS A 518 9.19 18.14 11.05
CA HIS A 518 9.86 18.81 12.15
C HIS A 518 11.38 18.75 11.99
N SER A 519 12.08 19.70 12.60
CA SER A 519 13.53 19.59 12.75
C SER A 519 13.88 18.48 13.74
N LEU A 520 15.02 17.82 13.53
CA LEU A 520 15.53 16.81 14.47
C LEU A 520 16.01 17.46 15.77
N ASN A 521 15.63 16.87 16.90
CA ASN A 521 16.14 17.26 18.21
C ASN A 521 17.28 16.32 18.60
N ALA A 522 18.39 16.86 19.12
CA ALA A 522 19.53 16.05 19.51
C ALA A 522 19.17 15.08 20.64
N GLY A 523 19.45 13.79 20.45
CA GLY A 523 19.17 12.73 21.42
C GLY A 523 17.73 12.19 21.41
N GLU A 524 16.87 12.70 20.51
CA GLU A 524 15.51 12.19 20.32
C GLU A 524 15.41 11.43 18.99
N SER A 525 14.71 10.30 18.99
CA SER A 525 14.41 9.55 17.76
C SER A 525 13.17 10.16 17.12
N TYR A 526 13.30 10.69 15.91
CA TYR A 526 12.17 11.25 15.17
C TYR A 526 11.51 10.17 14.32
N ARG A 527 10.27 9.80 14.67
CA ARG A 527 9.57 8.65 14.11
C ARG A 527 8.45 9.04 13.15
N ILE A 528 8.39 8.34 12.03
CA ILE A 528 7.42 8.54 10.96
C ILE A 528 6.61 7.25 10.77
N GLY A 529 5.30 7.40 10.64
CA GLY A 529 4.36 6.32 10.35
C GLY A 529 3.90 6.37 8.89
N PHE A 530 3.91 5.21 8.23
CA PHE A 530 3.33 4.97 6.91
C PHE A 530 2.04 4.18 7.10
N PHE A 531 0.92 4.80 6.77
CA PHE A 531 -0.41 4.27 7.04
C PHE A 531 -0.99 3.59 5.80
N LEU A 532 -2.02 2.75 6.02
CA LEU A 532 -2.74 2.04 4.98
C LEU A 532 -1.91 0.98 4.23
N VAL A 533 -0.81 0.52 4.84
CA VAL A 533 0.14 -0.46 4.27
C VAL A 533 -0.31 -1.92 4.42
N GLY A 534 -1.48 -2.18 5.02
CA GLY A 534 -1.91 -3.55 5.34
C GLY A 534 -2.37 -4.43 4.17
N ALA A 535 -2.46 -3.88 2.96
CA ALA A 535 -2.88 -4.58 1.76
C ALA A 535 -1.75 -4.61 0.73
N TYR A 536 -1.42 -5.80 0.21
CA TYR A 536 -0.38 -6.11 -0.78
C TYR A 536 1.08 -5.89 -0.35
N GLN A 537 1.37 -4.87 0.45
CA GLN A 537 2.76 -4.44 0.71
C GLN A 537 3.64 -5.57 1.27
N GLU A 538 3.18 -6.24 2.33
CA GLU A 538 3.97 -7.27 3.05
C GLU A 538 4.33 -8.50 2.21
N ILE A 539 3.56 -8.83 1.17
CA ILE A 539 3.83 -10.01 0.33
C ILE A 539 4.55 -9.64 -0.97
N LEU A 540 4.48 -8.37 -1.38
CA LEU A 540 5.17 -7.87 -2.57
C LEU A 540 6.57 -7.33 -2.26
N GLY A 541 6.92 -7.20 -0.98
CA GLY A 541 8.25 -6.79 -0.53
C GLY A 541 9.35 -7.62 -1.17
N ASP A 542 10.42 -6.93 -1.55
CA ASP A 542 11.63 -7.57 -2.05
C ASP A 542 12.87 -7.17 -1.22
N ILE A 543 13.85 -8.06 -1.25
CA ILE A 543 15.08 -7.96 -0.47
C ILE A 543 16.15 -7.05 -1.10
N HIS A 544 15.77 -5.94 -1.74
CA HIS A 544 16.72 -5.01 -2.37
C HIS A 544 17.83 -4.60 -1.39
N ASN A 545 19.09 -4.66 -1.83
CA ASN A 545 20.28 -4.48 -0.99
C ASN A 545 20.38 -5.41 0.24
N LEU A 546 19.67 -6.56 0.21
CA LEU A 546 19.60 -7.52 1.31
C LEU A 546 18.94 -6.95 2.59
N PHE A 547 18.13 -5.90 2.48
CA PHE A 547 17.20 -5.54 3.54
C PHE A 547 16.05 -6.53 3.53
N GLY A 548 15.91 -7.32 4.60
CA GLY A 548 14.88 -8.35 4.69
C GLY A 548 13.63 -7.90 5.44
N ASP A 549 12.74 -8.84 5.76
CA ASP A 549 11.46 -8.55 6.40
C ASP A 549 11.65 -7.76 7.71
N THR A 550 10.72 -6.85 8.01
CA THR A 550 10.79 -6.05 9.23
C THR A 550 10.34 -6.83 10.48
N ASP A 551 10.73 -6.35 11.67
CA ASP A 551 10.06 -6.73 12.92
C ASP A 551 8.55 -6.42 12.79
N ALA A 552 7.71 -7.29 13.36
CA ALA A 552 6.27 -7.09 13.38
C ALA A 552 5.64 -7.44 14.73
N VAL A 553 4.79 -6.53 15.22
CA VAL A 553 4.02 -6.68 16.46
C VAL A 553 2.52 -6.59 16.19
N GLU A 554 1.75 -7.26 17.03
CA GLU A 554 0.30 -7.18 17.07
C GLU A 554 -0.14 -6.40 18.31
N VAL A 555 -1.07 -5.46 18.12
CA VAL A 555 -1.70 -4.69 19.18
C VAL A 555 -3.20 -4.96 19.14
N ALA A 556 -3.69 -5.67 20.17
CA ALA A 556 -5.10 -6.02 20.29
C ALA A 556 -5.70 -5.41 21.55
N VAL A 557 -6.96 -4.97 21.47
CA VAL A 557 -7.70 -4.46 22.64
C VAL A 557 -7.88 -5.59 23.66
N ASP A 558 -7.63 -5.28 24.94
CA ASP A 558 -7.79 -6.20 26.06
C ASP A 558 -8.42 -5.48 27.26
N GLY A 559 -9.73 -5.68 27.45
CA GLY A 559 -10.53 -4.93 28.41
C GLY A 559 -10.52 -3.43 28.12
N ASP A 560 -10.16 -2.63 29.14
CA ASP A 560 -10.03 -1.17 29.03
C ASP A 560 -8.66 -0.72 28.48
N GLY A 561 -7.79 -1.67 28.12
CA GLY A 561 -6.43 -1.43 27.63
C GLY A 561 -6.10 -2.20 26.35
N TYR A 562 -4.82 -2.52 26.18
CA TYR A 562 -4.34 -3.28 25.02
C TYR A 562 -3.20 -4.22 25.42
N ARG A 563 -3.00 -5.26 24.60
CA ARG A 563 -1.86 -6.18 24.71
C ARG A 563 -1.00 -6.09 23.45
N ILE A 564 0.32 -6.12 23.64
CA ILE A 564 1.30 -6.21 22.55
C ILE A 564 1.83 -7.65 22.49
N ALA A 565 1.84 -8.24 21.30
CA ALA A 565 2.47 -9.53 21.05
C ALA A 565 3.48 -9.43 19.91
N GLN A 566 4.72 -9.90 20.13
CA GLN A 566 5.69 -10.05 19.04
C GLN A 566 5.20 -11.17 18.11
N GLN A 567 4.88 -10.83 16.86
CA GLN A 567 4.43 -11.78 15.86
C GLN A 567 5.60 -12.37 15.08
N ARG A 568 6.53 -11.49 14.66
CA ARG A 568 7.69 -11.88 13.86
C ARG A 568 8.90 -11.06 14.24
N ARG A 569 10.06 -11.72 14.29
CA ARG A 569 11.36 -11.05 14.25
C ARG A 569 11.75 -10.82 12.80
N GLY A 570 12.20 -9.61 12.50
CA GLY A 570 12.71 -9.24 11.20
C GLY A 570 13.97 -10.00 10.86
N ASP A 571 14.27 -10.04 9.58
CA ASP A 571 15.35 -10.89 9.08
C ASP A 571 16.71 -10.31 9.44
N THR A 572 17.63 -11.22 9.78
CA THR A 572 19.00 -10.93 10.16
C THR A 572 19.95 -11.14 8.97
N THR A 573 21.13 -10.53 9.02
CA THR A 573 22.11 -10.57 7.92
C THR A 573 22.43 -12.01 7.50
N ASP A 574 22.54 -12.94 8.44
CA ASP A 574 22.80 -14.35 8.22
C ASP A 574 21.69 -15.04 7.42
N VAL A 575 20.42 -14.74 7.70
CA VAL A 575 19.27 -15.23 6.92
C VAL A 575 19.34 -14.71 5.48
N MET A 576 19.68 -13.43 5.28
CA MET A 576 19.74 -12.83 3.94
C MET A 576 20.92 -13.32 3.10
N VAL A 577 22.10 -13.52 3.70
CA VAL A 577 23.24 -14.07 2.97
C VAL A 577 23.06 -15.56 2.67
N ASP A 578 22.41 -16.32 3.56
CA ASP A 578 22.04 -17.72 3.29
C ASP A 578 21.01 -17.81 2.15
N TYR A 579 20.03 -16.90 2.12
CA TYR A 579 19.04 -16.81 1.04
C TYR A 579 19.69 -16.68 -0.35
N VAL A 580 20.78 -15.93 -0.48
CA VAL A 580 21.52 -15.78 -1.75
C VAL A 580 22.64 -16.83 -1.95
N GLY A 581 22.70 -17.84 -1.08
CA GLY A 581 23.53 -19.04 -1.26
C GLY A 581 24.87 -19.06 -0.52
N TYR A 582 25.12 -18.15 0.45
CA TYR A 582 26.31 -18.23 1.29
C TYR A 582 26.11 -19.17 2.48
N HIS A 583 27.07 -20.07 2.70
CA HIS A 583 27.08 -20.89 3.91
C HIS A 583 27.75 -20.16 5.08
N LEU A 584 26.99 -19.95 6.15
CA LEU A 584 27.42 -19.19 7.33
C LEU A 584 28.71 -19.73 7.97
N ASP A 585 28.86 -21.06 8.06
CA ASP A 585 30.06 -21.67 8.62
C ASP A 585 31.32 -21.34 7.80
N THR A 586 31.17 -21.20 6.48
CA THR A 586 32.27 -20.80 5.59
C THR A 586 32.66 -19.34 5.81
N LEU A 587 31.68 -18.45 5.99
CA LEU A 587 31.92 -17.04 6.31
C LEU A 587 32.65 -16.89 7.65
N ARG A 588 32.15 -17.57 8.70
CA ARG A 588 32.78 -17.56 10.03
C ARG A 588 34.22 -18.08 9.99
N ALA A 589 34.47 -19.20 9.31
CA ALA A 589 35.83 -19.72 9.14
C ALA A 589 36.76 -18.72 8.43
N THR A 590 36.27 -18.10 7.35
CA THR A 590 37.02 -17.09 6.60
C THR A 590 37.34 -15.86 7.45
N TYR A 591 36.42 -15.39 8.29
CA TYR A 591 36.66 -14.29 9.23
C TYR A 591 37.73 -14.65 10.26
N ALA A 592 37.66 -15.84 10.85
CA ALA A 592 38.65 -16.31 11.81
C ALA A 592 40.06 -16.38 11.19
N GLU A 593 40.18 -16.90 9.97
CA GLU A 593 41.45 -16.95 9.22
C GLU A 593 42.02 -15.54 8.97
N ARG A 594 41.18 -14.58 8.56
CA ARG A 594 41.59 -13.19 8.33
C ARG A 594 42.05 -12.49 9.60
N ILE A 595 41.36 -12.70 10.73
CA ILE A 595 41.76 -12.15 12.03
C ILE A 595 43.11 -12.73 12.47
N ALA A 596 43.30 -14.05 12.32
CA ALA A 596 44.56 -14.70 12.65
C ALA A 596 45.72 -14.17 11.79
N ALA A 597 45.48 -13.96 10.49
CA ALA A 597 46.49 -13.43 9.57
C ALA A 597 46.89 -11.97 9.87
N ALA A 598 46.01 -11.17 10.49
CA ALA A 598 46.26 -9.78 10.82
C ALA A 598 47.25 -9.58 11.98
N GLN A 599 47.58 -10.64 12.75
CA GLN A 599 48.56 -10.61 13.86
C GLN A 599 48.28 -9.51 14.90
N LEU A 600 47.01 -9.27 15.20
CA LEU A 600 46.57 -8.27 16.17
C LEU A 600 46.78 -8.73 17.62
N PRO A 601 46.86 -7.80 18.60
CA PRO A 601 46.81 -8.15 20.02
C PRO A 601 45.56 -9.01 20.32
N PRO A 602 45.65 -10.01 21.23
CA PRO A 602 44.56 -10.95 21.48
C PRO A 602 43.21 -10.31 21.82
N GLU A 603 43.23 -9.25 22.65
CA GLU A 603 42.03 -8.48 23.01
C GLU A 603 41.37 -7.85 21.78
N ARG A 604 42.17 -7.20 20.92
CA ARG A 604 41.66 -6.58 19.69
C ARG A 604 41.14 -7.60 18.68
N ALA A 605 41.78 -8.76 18.59
CA ALA A 605 41.31 -9.86 17.74
C ALA A 605 39.94 -10.38 18.21
N GLN A 606 39.74 -10.52 19.53
CA GLN A 606 38.47 -10.93 20.13
C GLN A 606 37.38 -9.89 19.89
N GLU A 607 37.66 -8.60 20.08
CA GLU A 607 36.74 -7.50 19.78
C GLU A 607 36.26 -7.52 18.33
N LEU A 608 37.19 -7.65 17.37
CA LEU A 608 36.84 -7.72 15.95
C LEU A 608 36.03 -8.98 15.61
N SER A 609 36.36 -10.12 16.22
CA SER A 609 35.59 -11.35 16.04
C SER A 609 34.15 -11.19 16.54
N ALA A 610 33.97 -10.56 17.71
CA ALA A 610 32.66 -10.30 18.27
C ALA A 610 31.86 -9.32 17.40
N ALA A 611 32.50 -8.27 16.87
CA ALA A 611 31.87 -7.31 15.98
C ALA A 611 31.42 -7.96 14.65
N LEU A 612 32.24 -8.83 14.06
CA LEU A 612 31.87 -9.56 12.83
C LEU A 612 30.71 -10.52 13.06
N GLU A 613 30.69 -11.23 14.19
CA GLU A 613 29.56 -12.11 14.54
C GLU A 613 28.30 -11.28 14.80
N ALA A 614 28.40 -10.18 15.54
CA ALA A 614 27.27 -9.29 15.79
C ALA A 614 26.71 -8.67 14.50
N GLY A 615 27.55 -8.32 13.52
CA GLY A 615 27.12 -7.87 12.20
C GLY A 615 26.45 -8.97 11.38
N LEU A 616 26.92 -10.22 11.51
CA LEU A 616 26.36 -11.37 10.79
C LEU A 616 24.99 -11.81 11.37
N THR A 617 24.80 -11.72 12.68
CA THR A 617 23.50 -12.06 13.33
C THR A 617 22.66 -10.83 13.63
N GLY A 618 23.07 -9.67 13.13
CA GLY A 618 22.41 -8.38 13.34
C GLY A 618 21.14 -8.27 12.51
N TYR A 619 20.24 -7.38 12.94
CA TYR A 619 19.09 -6.99 12.12
C TYR A 619 19.61 -6.31 10.84
N THR A 620 18.96 -6.55 9.71
CA THR A 620 19.43 -6.03 8.40
C THR A 620 19.39 -4.51 8.32
N TYR A 621 18.51 -3.86 9.10
CA TYR A 621 18.39 -2.41 9.18
C TYR A 621 19.36 -1.77 10.18
N LEU A 622 19.45 -0.45 10.10
CA LEU A 622 20.44 0.32 10.84
C LEU A 622 20.05 0.49 12.31
N SER A 623 21.06 0.67 13.16
CA SER A 623 20.90 0.95 14.58
C SER A 623 20.96 2.45 14.84
N ASP A 624 20.02 2.96 15.63
CA ASP A 624 20.07 4.31 16.21
C ASP A 624 21.02 4.39 17.42
N GLU A 625 21.37 3.24 18.00
CA GLU A 625 22.28 3.16 19.13
C GLU A 625 23.73 3.13 18.61
N PRO A 626 24.65 3.96 19.15
CA PRO A 626 26.05 3.86 18.83
C PRO A 626 26.55 2.45 19.17
N LEU A 627 27.30 1.83 18.25
CA LEU A 627 27.93 0.52 18.49
C LEU A 627 28.79 0.64 19.75
N GLY A 628 28.36 -0.05 20.81
CA GLY A 628 28.95 0.01 22.15
C GLY A 628 30.36 -0.56 22.25
#